data_AF-A0A8X7ZB47-F1
#
_entry.id   AF-A0A8X7ZB47-F1
#
_cell.length_a   1.000
_cell.length_b   1.000
_cell.length_c   1.000
_cell.angle_alpha   90.00
_cell.angle_beta   90.00
_cell.angle_gamma   90.00
#
_symmetry.space_group_name_H-M   'P 1'
#
loop_
_entity.id
_entity.type
_entity.pdbx_description
1 polymer ?
#
loop_
_entity_poly.entity_id
_entity_poly.type
_entity_poly.pdbx_seq_one_letter_code
_entity_poly.pdbx_strand_id
1 'polypeptide(L)'
;MKPLINTDFIKTPQILKITAFALISITFFYLGKHWSNSGYQQLLFFSTPQNSISISPNNDKSFNITSLIPLIQSDHPPTEQAITPTPPSIYPPPDESPLSNPNRTFGIIDSDGKMTDDFEVGEFDPDIAENWGNETGIESASTNFKVRVRKYELCPGSMREYIPCLDNVEAIKRLKLTEKGERFERHCPEKGKGLNCLVPPPKGYRQPIPWPRSRDEVWYSNVPHTRLVDDKGGQNWISKEKEKFKFPGGGTQFIHGADKYLDQIAQMVPDITFGHHTRMILDVGCGVASFGAYSLSRNVMTMSIAPKDVHENQIQFALERGVPAMVAAFATHRLLYPSQAFELIHCSRCRINWTRDDGILLLEVNRMLRAGGYFAWAAQPVYKHEQVLEEQWAEMLNLTTHLCWELVKKEGYIAIWRKPRNNGCYLSRDTGAIPPLCDPDDDPDNVW
;
A
#
# COMPACT_ATOMS: atom_id res chain seq x y z
N MET A 1 13.75 -74.93 52.64
CA MET A 1 13.06 -75.46 51.45
C MET A 1 12.58 -74.28 50.60
N LYS A 2 13.06 -74.16 49.35
CA LYS A 2 12.29 -73.58 48.22
C LYS A 2 11.55 -74.77 47.55
N PRO A 3 10.48 -74.62 46.71
CA PRO A 3 10.17 -73.49 45.81
C PRO A 3 8.63 -73.18 45.60
N LEU A 4 8.25 -72.11 44.85
CA LEU A 4 7.64 -72.07 43.47
C LEU A 4 6.15 -71.60 43.56
N ILE A 5 5.68 -70.46 43.01
CA ILE A 5 5.15 -70.27 41.65
C ILE A 5 4.67 -68.80 41.46
N ASN A 6 4.84 -68.33 40.22
CA ASN A 6 4.39 -67.08 39.58
C ASN A 6 2.86 -67.07 39.31
N THR A 7 2.17 -65.93 39.50
CA THR A 7 1.06 -65.49 38.60
C THR A 7 0.69 -64.02 38.81
N ASP A 8 0.53 -63.33 37.68
CA ASP A 8 0.22 -61.92 37.48
C ASP A 8 -1.17 -61.47 38.01
N PHE A 9 -1.24 -60.27 38.59
CA PHE A 9 -2.47 -59.47 38.65
C PHE A 9 -2.18 -57.96 38.41
N ILE A 10 -2.28 -57.60 37.12
CA ILE A 10 -2.86 -56.36 36.56
C ILE A 10 -2.27 -55.01 37.02
N LYS A 11 -1.57 -54.36 36.08
CA LYS A 11 -1.20 -52.93 36.07
C LYS A 11 -2.45 -52.05 35.92
N THR A 12 -3.07 -51.71 37.03
CA THR A 12 -4.27 -50.84 37.13
C THR A 12 -4.10 -49.33 36.84
N PRO A 13 -2.90 -48.70 36.70
CA PRO A 13 -2.85 -47.23 36.53
C PRO A 13 -2.95 -46.75 35.07
N GLN A 14 -2.67 -47.59 34.07
CA GLN A 14 -2.70 -47.21 32.65
C GLN A 14 -4.13 -47.28 32.07
N ILE A 15 -4.85 -48.37 32.36
CA ILE A 15 -6.23 -48.55 31.91
C ILE A 15 -7.11 -47.41 32.46
N LEU A 16 -6.96 -47.07 33.75
CA LEU A 16 -7.75 -46.02 34.40
C LEU A 16 -7.53 -44.63 33.78
N LYS A 17 -6.31 -44.33 33.30
CA LYS A 17 -6.00 -43.09 32.58
C LYS A 17 -6.64 -43.05 31.19
N ILE A 18 -6.62 -44.19 30.48
CA ILE A 18 -7.23 -44.30 29.14
C ILE A 18 -8.76 -44.16 29.25
N THR A 19 -9.38 -44.81 30.24
CA THR A 19 -10.83 -44.70 30.46
C THR A 19 -11.24 -43.28 30.86
N ALA A 20 -10.44 -42.60 31.68
CA ALA A 20 -10.69 -41.20 32.06
C ALA A 20 -10.61 -40.26 30.84
N PHE A 21 -9.60 -40.43 29.97
CA PHE A 21 -9.49 -39.64 28.74
C PHE A 21 -10.65 -39.89 27.77
N ALA A 22 -11.07 -41.15 27.61
CA ALA A 22 -12.21 -41.49 26.76
C ALA A 22 -13.52 -40.85 27.26
N LEU A 23 -13.76 -40.87 28.58
CA LEU A 23 -14.95 -40.25 29.18
C LEU A 23 -14.95 -38.73 29.01
N ILE A 24 -13.80 -38.07 29.18
CA ILE A 24 -13.67 -36.62 28.96
C ILE A 24 -13.97 -36.27 27.50
N SER A 25 -13.39 -37.00 26.53
CA SER A 25 -13.62 -36.76 25.10
C SER A 25 -15.09 -36.96 24.70
N ILE A 26 -15.76 -38.00 25.21
CA ILE A 26 -17.18 -38.24 24.95
C ILE A 26 -18.04 -37.11 25.54
N THR A 27 -17.69 -36.61 26.73
CA THR A 27 -18.40 -35.52 27.39
C THR A 27 -18.30 -34.22 26.58
N PHE A 28 -17.10 -33.87 26.10
CA PHE A 28 -16.90 -32.69 25.23
C PHE A 28 -17.62 -32.84 23.88
N PHE A 29 -17.61 -34.03 23.29
CA PHE A 29 -18.35 -34.29 22.05
C PHE A 29 -19.86 -34.11 22.23
N TYR A 30 -20.41 -34.57 23.37
CA TYR A 30 -21.84 -34.45 23.66
C TYR A 30 -22.25 -33.00 24.00
N LEU A 31 -21.40 -32.27 24.74
CA LEU A 31 -21.61 -30.84 25.01
C LEU A 31 -21.52 -29.99 23.74
N GLY A 32 -20.54 -30.25 22.87
CA GLY A 32 -20.41 -29.56 21.58
C GLY A 32 -21.62 -29.78 20.67
N LYS A 33 -22.16 -31.01 20.65
CA LYS A 33 -23.37 -31.34 19.89
C LYS A 33 -24.65 -30.71 20.44
N HIS A 34 -24.76 -30.52 21.76
CA HIS A 34 -25.91 -29.83 22.37
C HIS A 34 -25.87 -28.31 22.19
N TRP A 35 -24.69 -27.72 22.00
CA TRP A 35 -24.54 -26.27 21.78
C TRP A 35 -24.74 -25.85 20.32
N SER A 36 -24.63 -26.75 19.34
CA SER A 36 -24.88 -26.38 17.93
C SER A 36 -26.37 -26.32 17.55
N ASN A 37 -27.29 -26.74 18.43
CA ASN A 37 -28.71 -26.90 18.11
C ASN A 37 -29.65 -25.90 18.81
N SER A 38 -29.13 -24.84 19.43
CA SER A 38 -29.95 -23.86 20.14
C SER A 38 -29.73 -22.45 19.58
N GLY A 39 -30.57 -22.02 18.63
CA GLY A 39 -30.78 -20.57 18.41
C GLY A 39 -30.86 -20.02 16.99
N TYR A 40 -31.44 -20.72 16.01
CA TYR A 40 -32.01 -20.03 14.84
C TYR A 40 -33.43 -19.55 15.20
N GLN A 41 -33.55 -18.32 15.70
CA GLN A 41 -34.80 -17.57 15.63
C GLN A 41 -34.83 -16.79 14.32
N GLN A 42 -35.53 -17.37 13.35
CA GLN A 42 -36.47 -16.74 12.43
C GLN A 42 -36.48 -15.20 12.43
N LEU A 43 -35.88 -14.59 11.39
CA LEU A 43 -36.26 -13.24 10.97
C LEU A 43 -37.25 -13.36 9.83
N LEU A 44 -38.46 -12.87 10.11
CA LEU A 44 -39.59 -12.78 9.21
C LEU A 44 -39.26 -11.85 8.03
N PHE A 45 -39.52 -12.36 6.84
CA PHE A 45 -39.53 -11.62 5.58
C PHE A 45 -40.58 -10.51 5.63
N PHE A 46 -40.17 -9.26 5.44
CA PHE A 46 -41.02 -8.29 4.78
C PHE A 46 -40.80 -8.42 3.27
N SER A 47 -41.70 -9.14 2.63
CA SER A 47 -41.95 -8.97 1.20
C SER A 47 -42.68 -7.65 0.99
N THR A 48 -42.10 -6.75 0.20
CA THR A 48 -42.87 -6.04 -0.82
C THR A 48 -42.00 -5.83 -2.07
N PRO A 49 -42.50 -6.15 -3.27
CA PRO A 49 -41.77 -6.02 -4.51
C PRO A 49 -41.95 -4.61 -5.09
N GLN A 50 -40.88 -3.98 -5.57
CA GLN A 50 -40.86 -3.27 -6.87
C GLN A 50 -39.53 -2.56 -7.13
N ASN A 51 -39.03 -2.78 -8.35
CA ASN A 51 -38.14 -1.96 -9.16
C ASN A 51 -37.60 -0.64 -8.55
N SER A 52 -36.32 -0.63 -8.21
CA SER A 52 -35.50 0.58 -8.36
C SER A 52 -34.04 0.21 -8.58
N ILE A 53 -33.57 0.48 -9.78
CA ILE A 53 -32.15 0.53 -10.15
C ILE A 53 -31.53 1.67 -9.32
N SER A 54 -30.48 1.40 -8.55
CA SER A 54 -29.69 2.46 -7.91
C SER A 54 -28.84 3.16 -8.98
N ILE A 55 -29.32 4.32 -9.41
CA ILE A 55 -28.59 5.23 -10.29
C ILE A 55 -27.62 6.04 -9.40
N SER A 56 -26.37 6.19 -9.86
CA SER A 56 -25.39 7.07 -9.20
C SER A 56 -25.98 8.48 -9.00
N PRO A 57 -25.79 9.14 -7.83
CA PRO A 57 -26.28 10.49 -7.56
C PRO A 57 -25.82 11.58 -8.55
N ASN A 58 -24.92 11.23 -9.47
CA ASN A 58 -24.32 12.13 -10.45
C ASN A 58 -24.71 11.83 -11.91
N ASN A 59 -25.58 10.85 -12.18
CA ASN A 59 -25.87 10.43 -13.56
C ASN A 59 -26.66 11.47 -14.39
N ASP A 60 -27.48 12.31 -13.75
CA ASP A 60 -28.35 13.31 -14.44
C ASP A 60 -27.96 14.77 -14.15
N LYS A 61 -26.78 15.01 -13.56
CA LYS A 61 -26.29 16.38 -13.35
C LYS A 61 -25.58 16.88 -14.59
N SER A 62 -26.23 17.78 -15.33
CA SER A 62 -25.55 18.58 -16.35
C SER A 62 -24.72 19.66 -15.66
N PHE A 63 -23.41 19.66 -15.91
CA PHE A 63 -22.51 20.71 -15.44
C PHE A 63 -22.53 21.85 -16.45
N ASN A 64 -23.02 23.02 -16.02
CA ASN A 64 -22.94 24.23 -16.83
C ASN A 64 -21.52 24.80 -16.75
N ILE A 65 -20.65 24.37 -17.66
CA ILE A 65 -19.24 24.80 -17.72
C ILE A 65 -19.10 26.32 -17.87
N THR A 66 -20.15 27.01 -18.32
CA THR A 66 -20.20 28.48 -18.47
C THR A 66 -20.11 29.23 -17.13
N SER A 67 -20.46 28.60 -15.99
CA SER A 67 -20.32 29.24 -14.67
C SER A 67 -18.91 29.19 -14.08
N LEU A 68 -17.96 28.54 -14.76
CA LEU A 68 -16.55 28.42 -14.36
C LEU A 68 -15.62 29.36 -15.16
N ILE A 69 -16.19 30.22 -16.02
CA ILE A 69 -15.42 31.19 -16.81
C ILE A 69 -15.78 32.60 -16.32
N PRO A 70 -14.82 33.43 -15.88
CA PRO A 70 -15.08 34.83 -15.57
C PRO A 70 -15.50 35.56 -16.86
N LEU A 71 -16.65 36.25 -16.81
CA LEU A 71 -17.14 37.09 -17.90
C LEU A 71 -16.18 38.26 -18.13
N ILE A 72 -15.36 38.17 -19.19
CA ILE A 72 -14.71 39.35 -19.77
C ILE A 72 -15.74 40.04 -20.67
N GLN A 73 -16.10 41.25 -20.27
CA GLN A 73 -17.00 42.15 -20.97
C GLN A 73 -16.27 42.70 -22.23
N SER A 74 -16.83 42.50 -23.42
CA SER A 74 -16.50 43.35 -24.58
C SER A 74 -17.66 43.39 -25.58
N ASP A 75 -18.01 44.61 -25.96
CA ASP A 75 -19.03 44.99 -26.94
C ASP A 75 -18.59 44.71 -28.39
N HIS A 76 -19.61 44.56 -29.26
CA HIS A 76 -19.67 44.82 -30.72
C HIS A 76 -19.59 43.65 -31.77
N PRO A 77 -20.24 43.82 -32.96
CA PRO A 77 -21.12 42.80 -33.59
C PRO A 77 -20.57 42.23 -34.94
N PRO A 78 -21.33 41.41 -35.73
CA PRO A 78 -20.80 40.27 -36.48
C PRO A 78 -20.43 40.54 -37.94
N THR A 79 -19.62 39.67 -38.53
CA THR A 79 -19.62 39.39 -39.97
C THR A 79 -19.25 37.94 -40.25
N GLU A 80 -20.09 37.26 -41.03
CA GLU A 80 -19.91 35.92 -41.60
C GLU A 80 -18.70 35.86 -42.54
N GLN A 81 -17.96 34.75 -42.53
CA GLN A 81 -17.55 34.05 -43.75
C GLN A 81 -16.96 32.67 -43.43
N ALA A 82 -17.42 31.67 -44.17
CA ALA A 82 -17.06 30.26 -44.07
C ALA A 82 -15.89 29.91 -44.98
N ILE A 83 -14.83 29.27 -44.45
CA ILE A 83 -13.84 28.51 -45.23
C ILE A 83 -13.38 27.27 -44.43
N THR A 84 -13.36 26.14 -45.13
CA THR A 84 -12.91 24.76 -44.82
C THR A 84 -11.68 24.57 -43.92
N PRO A 85 -11.63 23.57 -43.01
CA PRO A 85 -10.44 23.27 -42.23
C PRO A 85 -9.52 22.24 -42.90
N THR A 86 -8.26 22.64 -43.10
CA THR A 86 -7.09 21.74 -43.16
C THR A 86 -6.51 21.70 -41.74
N PRO A 87 -6.03 20.55 -41.20
CA PRO A 87 -5.72 20.46 -39.78
C PRO A 87 -4.42 21.20 -39.43
N PRO A 88 -4.39 22.10 -38.43
CA PRO A 88 -3.14 22.68 -37.97
C PRO A 88 -2.47 21.75 -36.94
N SER A 89 -1.17 21.52 -37.16
CA SER A 89 -0.22 21.06 -36.15
C SER A 89 -0.19 22.06 -34.99
N ILE A 90 -0.47 21.60 -33.76
CA ILE A 90 -0.33 22.40 -32.54
C ILE A 90 0.34 21.55 -31.46
N TYR A 91 1.66 21.57 -31.45
CA TYR A 91 2.43 21.63 -30.21
C TYR A 91 3.48 22.72 -30.40
N PRO A 92 3.38 23.87 -29.70
CA PRO A 92 4.54 24.73 -29.53
C PRO A 92 5.56 24.00 -28.63
N PRO A 93 6.87 24.23 -28.83
CA PRO A 93 7.88 23.72 -27.90
C PRO A 93 7.64 24.29 -26.50
N PRO A 94 7.99 23.56 -25.43
CA PRO A 94 7.84 24.06 -24.06
C PRO A 94 8.71 25.31 -23.88
N ASP A 95 8.10 26.34 -23.34
CA ASP A 95 8.69 27.65 -23.06
C ASP A 95 9.83 27.51 -22.04
N GLU A 96 11.07 27.74 -22.47
CA GLU A 96 12.21 27.91 -21.58
C GLU A 96 12.13 29.29 -20.92
N SER A 97 11.31 29.43 -19.88
CA SER A 97 11.34 30.60 -18.99
C SER A 97 12.21 30.34 -17.75
N PRO A 98 13.00 31.34 -17.27
CA PRO A 98 13.98 31.13 -16.21
C PRO A 98 13.35 30.83 -14.84
N LEU A 99 14.00 29.96 -14.07
CA LEU A 99 13.78 29.77 -12.63
C LEU A 99 13.93 31.10 -11.87
N SER A 100 12.86 31.87 -11.68
CA SER A 100 12.78 32.89 -10.62
C SER A 100 11.39 33.56 -10.61
N ASN A 101 10.35 32.84 -10.16
CA ASN A 101 9.12 33.51 -9.74
C ASN A 101 8.90 33.19 -8.25
N PRO A 102 9.11 34.16 -7.34
CA PRO A 102 9.04 33.92 -5.89
C PRO A 102 7.61 33.72 -5.37
N ASN A 103 6.58 34.04 -6.16
CA ASN A 103 5.18 33.90 -5.75
C ASN A 103 4.53 32.68 -6.39
N ARG A 104 4.91 31.47 -5.95
CA ARG A 104 4.10 30.27 -6.18
C ARG A 104 3.03 30.19 -5.09
N THR A 105 1.84 30.68 -5.38
CA THR A 105 0.65 30.42 -4.56
C THR A 105 0.26 28.95 -4.72
N PHE A 106 0.25 28.22 -3.61
CA PHE A 106 -0.27 26.85 -3.56
C PHE A 106 -1.60 26.87 -2.81
N GLY A 107 -2.59 26.19 -3.39
CA GLY A 107 -3.88 25.99 -2.78
C GLY A 107 -3.80 25.17 -1.49
N ILE A 108 -4.32 25.69 -0.39
CA ILE A 108 -4.56 24.90 0.83
C ILE A 108 -6.07 24.63 0.92
N ILE A 109 -6.42 23.40 1.27
CA ILE A 109 -7.79 23.02 1.55
C ILE A 109 -8.10 23.42 3.00
N ASP A 110 -9.04 24.33 3.21
CA ASP A 110 -9.48 24.74 4.53
C ASP A 110 -10.26 23.62 5.25
N SER A 111 -10.65 23.88 6.51
CA SER A 111 -11.42 22.90 7.32
C SER A 111 -12.77 22.50 6.70
N ASP A 112 -13.27 23.28 5.74
CA ASP A 112 -14.55 23.08 5.07
C ASP A 112 -14.37 22.44 3.69
N GLY A 113 -13.14 22.06 3.32
CA GLY A 113 -12.85 21.40 2.06
C GLY A 113 -12.72 22.35 0.87
N LYS A 114 -12.69 23.66 1.09
CA LYS A 114 -12.57 24.67 0.04
C LYS A 114 -11.11 25.04 -0.18
N MET A 115 -10.73 25.10 -1.45
CA MET A 115 -9.39 25.46 -1.87
C MET A 115 -9.23 26.98 -1.78
N THR A 116 -8.27 27.46 -0.98
CA THR A 116 -7.95 28.88 -0.85
C THR A 116 -6.59 29.16 -1.49
N ASP A 117 -6.54 30.17 -2.37
CA ASP A 117 -5.37 30.53 -3.17
C ASP A 117 -4.50 31.63 -2.52
N ASP A 118 -4.86 32.05 -1.30
CA ASP A 118 -4.31 33.16 -0.55
C ASP A 118 -3.12 32.79 0.34
N PHE A 119 -2.57 31.58 0.17
CA PHE A 119 -1.39 31.15 0.90
C PHE A 119 -0.09 31.55 0.17
N GLU A 120 0.57 32.58 0.70
CA GLU A 120 1.95 32.90 0.36
C GLU A 120 2.90 31.99 1.14
N VAL A 121 3.62 31.12 0.42
CA VAL A 121 4.73 30.36 1.00
C VAL A 121 5.85 31.36 1.30
N GLY A 122 6.15 31.58 2.58
CA GLY A 122 7.33 32.37 2.98
C GLY A 122 8.61 31.82 2.32
N GLU A 123 9.59 32.69 2.08
CA GLU A 123 10.85 32.28 1.45
C GLU A 123 11.43 31.04 2.16
N PHE A 124 11.70 29.99 1.39
CA PHE A 124 12.35 28.80 1.90
C PHE A 124 13.81 29.16 2.21
N ASP A 125 14.12 29.39 3.48
CA ASP A 125 15.48 29.59 3.95
C ASP A 125 16.21 28.23 4.02
N PRO A 126 17.16 27.95 3.10
CA PRO A 126 17.92 26.71 3.11
C PRO A 126 18.78 26.56 4.38
N ASP A 127 19.12 27.65 5.07
CA ASP A 127 19.92 27.61 6.30
C ASP A 127 19.11 27.06 7.49
N ILE A 128 17.76 27.10 7.43
CA ILE A 128 16.90 26.45 8.44
C ILE A 128 17.05 24.92 8.36
N ALA A 129 17.25 24.36 7.16
CA ALA A 129 17.47 22.92 6.99
C ALA A 129 18.88 22.50 7.44
N GLU A 130 19.87 23.39 7.32
CA GLU A 130 21.25 23.13 7.75
C GLU A 130 21.46 23.34 9.27
N ASN A 131 20.71 24.25 9.91
CA ASN A 131 20.74 24.54 11.35
C ASN A 131 19.61 23.86 12.14
N TRP A 132 19.33 22.58 11.86
CA TRP A 132 18.52 21.73 12.73
C TRP A 132 19.24 21.49 14.06
N GLY A 133 19.01 22.39 15.03
CA GLY A 133 19.32 22.16 16.44
C GLY A 133 19.76 23.36 17.25
N ASN A 134 20.29 24.44 16.66
CA ASN A 134 21.11 25.38 17.45
C ASN A 134 20.71 26.85 17.51
N GLU A 135 19.64 27.33 16.86
CA GLU A 135 19.29 28.75 16.98
C GLU A 135 17.79 29.02 17.14
N THR A 136 17.50 29.99 18.00
CA THR A 136 16.19 30.63 18.22
C THR A 136 16.10 31.85 17.30
N GLY A 137 15.56 31.66 16.10
CA GLY A 137 15.29 32.77 15.19
C GLY A 137 14.08 33.58 15.67
N ILE A 138 14.30 34.87 15.96
CA ILE A 138 13.22 35.85 16.17
C ILE A 138 13.05 36.59 14.85
N GLU A 139 12.01 36.27 14.09
CA GLU A 139 11.57 37.15 13.01
C GLU A 139 10.53 38.14 13.53
N SER A 140 10.81 39.42 13.27
CA SER A 140 9.98 40.55 13.63
C SER A 140 9.32 41.06 12.37
N ALA A 141 8.04 40.78 12.18
CA ALA A 141 7.21 41.48 11.19
C ALA A 141 6.15 42.32 11.91
N SER A 142 5.99 43.54 11.41
CA SER A 142 5.18 44.64 11.92
C SER A 142 3.71 44.28 12.17
N THR A 143 3.38 43.90 13.39
CA THR A 143 2.12 44.17 14.13
C THR A 143 2.26 43.53 15.52
N ASN A 144 1.67 44.12 16.57
CA ASN A 144 1.97 43.86 17.99
C ASN A 144 1.63 42.45 18.55
N PHE A 145 1.54 41.40 17.72
CA PHE A 145 1.38 40.01 18.17
C PHE A 145 2.71 39.25 18.07
N LYS A 146 3.42 39.10 19.19
CA LYS A 146 4.56 38.18 19.28
C LYS A 146 4.06 36.75 19.48
N VAL A 147 3.94 35.99 18.39
CA VAL A 147 3.73 34.53 18.46
C VAL A 147 5.07 33.86 18.75
N ARG A 148 5.25 33.34 19.96
CA ARG A 148 6.40 32.48 20.28
C ARG A 148 6.10 31.06 19.83
N VAL A 149 6.66 30.65 18.70
CA VAL A 149 6.68 29.23 18.32
C VAL A 149 7.73 28.54 19.17
N ARG A 150 7.31 27.59 20.03
CA ARG A 150 8.25 26.74 20.75
C ARG A 150 8.90 25.78 19.76
N LYS A 151 10.19 25.96 19.48
CA LYS A 151 10.98 25.01 18.68
C LYS A 151 11.15 23.73 19.49
N TYR A 152 10.78 22.60 18.90
CA TYR A 152 11.02 21.29 19.50
C TYR A 152 12.52 21.02 19.54
N GLU A 153 13.02 20.48 20.66
CA GLU A 153 14.40 20.03 20.79
C GLU A 153 14.64 18.78 19.93
N LEU A 154 15.90 18.47 19.61
CA LEU A 154 16.22 17.22 18.93
C LEU A 154 16.14 16.04 19.90
N CYS A 155 15.56 14.93 19.44
CA CYS A 155 15.62 13.67 20.15
C CYS A 155 17.06 13.15 20.21
N PRO A 156 17.39 12.26 21.15
CA PRO A 156 18.67 11.56 21.18
C PRO A 156 19.01 10.91 19.84
N GLY A 157 20.29 10.89 19.46
CA GLY A 157 20.74 10.30 18.19
C GLY A 157 20.45 8.80 18.04
N SER A 158 20.12 8.09 19.13
CA SER A 158 19.62 6.71 19.10
C SER A 158 18.22 6.60 18.49
N MET A 159 17.46 7.70 18.40
CA MET A 159 16.11 7.76 17.85
C MET A 159 16.07 8.14 16.37
N ARG A 160 17.20 8.24 15.66
CA ARG A 160 17.26 8.65 14.23
C ARG A 160 16.34 7.88 13.30
N GLU A 161 16.04 6.62 13.64
CA GLU A 161 15.18 5.72 12.86
C GLU A 161 13.86 5.41 13.56
N TYR A 162 13.54 6.17 14.60
CA TYR A 162 12.32 5.99 15.37
C TYR A 162 11.13 6.59 14.62
N ILE A 163 10.12 5.76 14.36
CA ILE A 163 8.85 6.13 13.76
C ILE A 163 7.77 5.97 14.85
N PRO A 164 7.19 7.06 15.37
CA PRO A 164 6.37 7.04 16.59
C PRO A 164 5.26 5.99 16.63
N CYS A 165 4.55 5.76 15.52
CA CYS A 165 3.47 4.77 15.47
C CYS A 165 3.93 3.36 15.09
N LEU A 166 5.19 3.13 14.71
CA LEU A 166 5.66 1.81 14.31
C LEU A 166 6.68 1.23 15.30
N ASP A 167 7.35 2.08 16.05
CA ASP A 167 8.35 1.70 17.06
C ASP A 167 7.82 1.86 18.49
N ASN A 168 6.51 1.83 18.67
CA ASN A 168 5.89 1.84 20.00
C ASN A 168 6.04 0.46 20.67
N VAL A 169 7.23 0.21 21.21
CA VAL A 169 7.61 -1.06 21.84
C VAL A 169 6.65 -1.46 22.96
N GLU A 170 6.13 -0.51 23.73
CA GLU A 170 5.17 -0.79 24.80
C GLU A 170 3.86 -1.35 24.27
N ALA A 171 3.29 -0.73 23.23
CA ALA A 171 2.07 -1.22 22.60
C ALA A 171 2.28 -2.57 21.92
N ILE A 172 3.37 -2.72 21.17
CA ILE A 172 3.69 -3.97 20.46
C ILE A 172 3.87 -5.13 21.44
N LYS A 173 4.51 -4.92 22.60
CA LYS A 173 4.67 -5.95 23.64
C LYS A 173 3.35 -6.37 24.29
N ARG A 174 2.30 -5.55 24.23
CA ARG A 174 0.97 -5.87 24.77
C ARG A 174 0.11 -6.67 23.79
N LEU A 175 0.52 -6.80 22.54
CA LEU A 175 -0.19 -7.60 21.54
C LEU A 175 -0.22 -9.06 21.98
N LYS A 176 -1.41 -9.66 21.96
CA LYS A 176 -1.60 -11.08 22.29
C LYS A 176 -1.15 -12.00 21.15
N LEU A 177 -1.26 -11.52 19.91
CA LEU A 177 -0.95 -12.24 18.67
C LEU A 177 -0.12 -11.32 17.77
N THR A 178 0.83 -11.91 17.03
CA THR A 178 1.67 -11.19 16.05
C THR A 178 1.84 -11.97 14.74
N GLU A 179 1.15 -13.10 14.60
CA GLU A 179 1.31 -14.06 13.51
C GLU A 179 0.79 -13.50 12.18
N LYS A 180 -0.19 -12.59 12.22
CA LYS A 180 -0.78 -11.99 11.02
C LYS A 180 -0.06 -10.72 10.57
N GLY A 181 0.93 -10.26 11.36
CA GLY A 181 1.73 -9.08 11.08
C GLY A 181 1.28 -7.84 11.84
N GLU A 182 0.47 -7.99 12.89
CA GLU A 182 -0.04 -6.91 13.74
C GLU A 182 1.07 -6.01 14.25
N ARG A 183 2.25 -6.59 14.56
CA ARG A 183 3.43 -5.82 14.99
C ARG A 183 3.95 -4.79 13.97
N PHE A 184 3.58 -4.93 12.69
CA PHE A 184 3.97 -4.02 11.61
C PHE A 184 2.93 -2.94 11.33
N GLU A 185 1.79 -2.98 12.02
CA GLU A 185 0.74 -1.96 11.93
C GLU A 185 1.04 -0.74 12.81
N ARG A 186 0.20 0.29 12.68
CA ARG A 186 0.33 1.54 13.43
C ARG A 186 -0.18 1.38 14.86
N HIS A 187 0.74 1.40 15.82
CA HIS A 187 0.49 1.44 17.27
C HIS A 187 0.90 2.81 17.82
N CYS A 188 0.07 3.83 17.60
CA CYS A 188 0.43 5.20 18.00
C CYS A 188 0.41 5.40 19.54
N PRO A 189 1.25 6.30 20.09
CA PRO A 189 1.20 6.64 21.52
C PRO A 189 -0.16 7.21 21.93
N GLU A 190 -0.58 6.91 23.17
CA GLU A 190 -1.79 7.50 23.77
C GLU A 190 -1.66 9.02 23.89
N LYS A 191 -2.82 9.70 23.99
CA LYS A 191 -2.87 11.16 24.16
C LYS A 191 -2.00 11.61 25.34
N GLY A 192 -1.07 12.54 25.08
CA GLY A 192 -0.13 13.06 26.07
C GLY A 192 1.19 12.30 26.19
N LYS A 193 1.32 11.12 25.56
CA LYS A 193 2.58 10.34 25.49
C LYS A 193 3.29 10.46 24.13
N GLY A 194 2.87 11.42 23.32
CA GLY A 194 3.52 11.73 22.05
C GLY A 194 4.97 12.20 22.25
N LEU A 195 5.76 12.06 21.19
CA LEU A 195 7.13 12.55 21.18
C LEU A 195 7.15 14.08 21.23
N ASN A 196 7.88 14.65 22.19
CA ASN A 196 8.05 16.11 22.34
C ASN A 196 9.41 16.59 21.84
N CYS A 197 9.97 15.91 20.84
CA CYS A 197 11.24 16.26 20.22
C CYS A 197 11.20 15.88 18.72
N LEU A 198 12.09 16.49 17.93
CA LEU A 198 12.27 16.17 16.52
C LEU A 198 13.27 15.03 16.37
N VAL A 199 12.88 13.96 15.68
CA VAL A 199 13.79 12.87 15.33
C VAL A 199 14.88 13.41 14.40
N PRO A 200 16.17 13.36 14.80
CA PRO A 200 17.22 13.93 13.99
C PRO A 200 17.50 13.06 12.75
N PRO A 201 17.96 13.66 11.64
CA PRO A 201 18.36 12.90 10.46
C PRO A 201 19.67 12.14 10.71
N PRO A 202 20.03 11.22 9.78
CA PRO A 202 21.35 10.61 9.75
C PRO A 202 22.49 11.64 9.77
N LYS A 203 23.63 11.27 10.38
CA LYS A 203 24.78 12.16 10.43
C LYS A 203 25.34 12.35 9.01
N GLY A 204 25.47 13.61 8.58
CA GLY A 204 25.93 13.93 7.23
C GLY A 204 24.86 13.70 6.16
N TYR A 205 23.58 13.71 6.54
CA TYR A 205 22.47 13.78 5.60
C TYR A 205 22.69 14.93 4.61
N ARG A 206 22.39 14.68 3.35
CA ARG A 206 22.52 15.62 2.23
C ARG A 206 21.16 15.77 1.57
N GLN A 207 20.97 16.87 0.84
CA GLN A 207 19.81 17.01 -0.02
C GLN A 207 19.70 15.80 -0.98
N PRO A 208 18.52 15.18 -1.12
CA PRO A 208 18.30 14.07 -2.04
C PRO A 208 18.74 14.43 -3.46
N ILE A 209 19.26 13.43 -4.18
CA ILE A 209 19.64 13.62 -5.58
C ILE A 209 18.37 13.93 -6.38
N PRO A 210 18.35 14.94 -7.27
CA PRO A 210 17.17 15.23 -8.07
C PRO A 210 16.84 14.11 -9.08
N TRP A 211 15.55 13.90 -9.34
CA TRP A 211 15.07 13.08 -10.45
C TRP A 211 15.55 13.67 -11.79
N PRO A 212 15.95 12.87 -12.81
CA PRO A 212 15.89 11.40 -12.90
C PRO A 212 17.13 10.67 -12.37
N ARG A 213 18.16 11.39 -11.91
CA ARG A 213 19.41 10.75 -11.46
C ARG A 213 19.19 9.89 -10.21
N SER A 214 18.29 10.31 -9.33
CA SER A 214 17.89 9.55 -8.15
C SER A 214 17.29 8.18 -8.46
N ARG A 215 16.85 7.92 -9.70
CA ARG A 215 16.47 6.59 -10.14
C ARG A 215 17.60 5.59 -9.90
N ASP A 216 18.84 5.96 -10.23
CA ASP A 216 19.98 5.04 -10.31
C ASP A 216 21.01 5.25 -9.20
N GLU A 217 20.97 6.38 -8.51
CA GLU A 217 21.92 6.69 -7.44
C GLU A 217 21.33 7.51 -6.30
N VAL A 218 21.68 7.19 -5.05
CA VAL A 218 21.35 8.01 -3.86
C VAL A 218 22.55 8.13 -2.94
N TRP A 219 22.54 9.12 -2.03
CA TRP A 219 23.62 9.32 -1.06
C TRP A 219 23.65 8.19 -0.03
N TYR A 220 24.83 7.62 0.21
CA TYR A 220 25.04 6.65 1.28
C TYR A 220 24.72 7.25 2.66
N SER A 221 25.10 8.51 2.88
CA SER A 221 24.90 9.18 4.18
C SER A 221 23.43 9.40 4.53
N ASN A 222 22.52 9.37 3.55
CA ASN A 222 21.08 9.52 3.78
C ASN A 222 20.43 8.23 4.25
N VAL A 223 21.03 7.07 3.94
CA VAL A 223 20.54 5.74 4.35
C VAL A 223 21.74 4.88 4.78
N PRO A 224 22.42 5.19 5.89
CA PRO A 224 23.76 4.68 6.19
C PRO A 224 23.78 3.22 6.71
N HIS A 225 23.10 2.32 6.00
CA HIS A 225 22.98 0.89 6.29
C HIS A 225 23.68 0.08 5.20
N THR A 226 24.69 -0.72 5.56
CA THR A 226 25.37 -1.61 4.60
C THR A 226 24.72 -2.97 4.48
N ARG A 227 23.89 -3.38 5.45
CA ARG A 227 23.31 -4.72 5.55
C ARG A 227 22.64 -5.19 4.25
N LEU A 228 21.89 -4.31 3.58
CA LEU A 228 21.27 -4.64 2.29
C LEU A 228 22.28 -4.87 1.17
N VAL A 229 23.40 -4.12 1.16
CA VAL A 229 24.51 -4.35 0.22
C VAL A 229 25.24 -5.65 0.55
N ASP A 230 25.46 -5.92 1.84
CA ASP A 230 26.15 -7.12 2.31
C ASP A 230 25.33 -8.38 2.00
N ASP A 231 24.01 -8.33 2.23
CA ASP A 231 23.09 -9.45 2.02
C ASP A 231 22.69 -9.65 0.54
N LYS A 232 22.62 -8.57 -0.26
CA LYS A 232 22.01 -8.59 -1.61
C LYS A 232 22.87 -7.97 -2.72
N GLY A 233 24.08 -7.51 -2.44
CA GLY A 233 24.97 -6.88 -3.41
C GLY A 233 25.33 -7.78 -4.59
N GLY A 234 25.48 -9.09 -4.35
CA GLY A 234 25.76 -10.09 -5.39
C GLY A 234 24.61 -10.37 -6.37
N GLN A 235 23.41 -9.81 -6.13
CA GLN A 235 22.22 -10.04 -6.96
C GLN A 235 21.88 -8.86 -7.88
N ASN A 236 22.80 -7.91 -8.08
CA ASN A 236 22.57 -6.66 -8.82
C ASN A 236 21.36 -5.88 -8.29
N TRP A 237 21.11 -5.90 -6.97
CA TRP A 237 20.06 -5.08 -6.34
C TRP A 237 20.55 -3.66 -6.07
N ILE A 238 21.71 -3.59 -5.43
CA ILE A 238 22.30 -2.37 -4.89
C ILE A 238 23.80 -2.59 -4.77
N SER A 239 24.60 -1.59 -5.11
CA SER A 239 26.04 -1.57 -4.81
C SER A 239 26.41 -0.25 -4.15
N LYS A 240 27.48 -0.25 -3.36
CA LYS A 240 28.04 0.97 -2.78
C LYS A 240 29.26 1.40 -3.59
N GLU A 241 29.21 2.58 -4.17
CA GLU A 241 30.33 3.21 -4.87
C GLU A 241 30.67 4.54 -4.20
N LYS A 242 31.80 4.56 -3.48
CA LYS A 242 32.26 5.73 -2.72
C LYS A 242 31.18 6.24 -1.74
N GLU A 243 30.63 7.43 -1.98
CA GLU A 243 29.62 8.09 -1.16
C GLU A 243 28.18 7.83 -1.63
N LYS A 244 27.97 6.96 -2.62
CA LYS A 244 26.65 6.70 -3.19
C LYS A 244 26.30 5.23 -3.16
N PHE A 245 25.01 4.94 -3.01
CA PHE A 245 24.46 3.68 -3.48
C PHE A 245 24.08 3.80 -4.95
N LYS A 246 24.28 2.71 -5.68
CA LYS A 246 23.88 2.56 -7.08
C LYS A 246 22.82 1.46 -7.18
N PHE A 247 21.83 1.69 -8.02
CA PHE A 247 20.73 0.77 -8.28
C PHE A 247 20.73 0.40 -9.76
N PRO A 248 21.33 -0.73 -10.15
CA PRO A 248 21.37 -1.14 -11.56
C PRO A 248 20.01 -1.61 -12.10
N GLY A 249 18.93 -1.46 -11.31
CA GLY A 249 17.57 -1.88 -11.68
C GLY A 249 17.33 -3.38 -11.62
N GLY A 250 18.35 -4.17 -11.27
CA GLY A 250 18.28 -5.63 -11.23
C GLY A 250 17.66 -6.18 -9.95
N GLY A 251 17.59 -7.51 -9.91
CA GLY A 251 17.29 -8.26 -8.70
C GLY A 251 16.80 -9.67 -8.96
N THR A 252 16.36 -10.36 -7.91
CA THR A 252 16.01 -11.78 -8.01
C THR A 252 14.77 -12.03 -8.87
N GLN A 253 13.91 -11.03 -9.00
CA GLN A 253 12.78 -11.03 -9.94
C GLN A 253 13.04 -10.13 -11.14
N PHE A 254 13.99 -9.20 -11.06
CA PHE A 254 14.37 -8.32 -12.17
C PHE A 254 15.68 -8.82 -12.79
N ILE A 255 15.70 -10.08 -13.24
CA ILE A 255 16.92 -10.76 -13.73
C ILE A 255 17.55 -9.99 -14.89
N HIS A 256 16.71 -9.40 -15.75
CA HIS A 256 17.11 -8.57 -16.90
C HIS A 256 16.90 -7.07 -16.65
N GLY A 257 16.70 -6.66 -15.38
CA GLY A 257 16.39 -5.29 -14.99
C GLY A 257 14.89 -4.97 -14.96
N ALA A 258 14.52 -4.00 -14.13
CA ALA A 258 13.13 -3.57 -13.93
C ALA A 258 12.51 -2.97 -15.20
N ASP A 259 13.32 -2.34 -16.06
CA ASP A 259 12.87 -1.84 -17.36
C ASP A 259 12.34 -2.97 -18.25
N LYS A 260 13.12 -4.05 -18.39
CA LYS A 260 12.72 -5.22 -19.19
C LYS A 260 11.56 -5.99 -18.58
N TYR A 261 11.46 -5.97 -17.26
CA TYR A 261 10.30 -6.52 -16.57
C TYR A 261 9.00 -5.75 -16.89
N LEU A 262 9.05 -4.41 -16.93
CA LEU A 262 7.92 -3.59 -17.37
C LEU A 262 7.59 -3.84 -18.85
N ASP A 263 8.59 -3.98 -19.73
CA ASP A 263 8.37 -4.38 -21.13
C ASP A 263 7.65 -5.73 -21.22
N GLN A 264 8.07 -6.71 -20.42
CA GLN A 264 7.46 -8.03 -20.39
C GLN A 264 5.99 -7.96 -19.95
N ILE A 265 5.65 -7.19 -18.90
CA ILE A 265 4.24 -7.02 -18.47
C ILE A 265 3.39 -6.42 -19.61
N ALA A 266 3.89 -5.38 -20.27
CA ALA A 266 3.16 -4.74 -21.38
C ALA A 266 2.99 -5.69 -22.58
N GLN A 267 3.96 -6.56 -22.86
CA GLN A 267 3.86 -7.58 -23.90
C GLN A 267 2.88 -8.71 -23.51
N MET A 268 2.89 -9.11 -22.23
CA MET A 268 2.00 -10.14 -21.68
C MET A 268 0.53 -9.73 -21.79
N VAL A 269 0.22 -8.47 -21.49
CA VAL A 269 -1.13 -7.90 -21.54
C VAL A 269 -1.06 -6.50 -22.19
N PRO A 270 -1.27 -6.41 -23.53
CA PRO A 270 -1.15 -5.15 -24.27
C PRO A 270 -2.07 -4.01 -23.80
N ASP A 271 -3.17 -4.33 -23.11
CA ASP A 271 -4.05 -3.34 -22.49
C ASP A 271 -3.36 -2.57 -21.33
N ILE A 272 -2.31 -3.14 -20.71
CA ILE A 272 -1.49 -2.49 -19.69
C ILE A 272 -0.51 -1.54 -20.41
N THR A 273 -1.00 -0.33 -20.68
CA THR A 273 -0.22 0.73 -21.33
C THR A 273 0.28 1.74 -20.30
N PHE A 274 1.51 1.52 -19.80
CA PHE A 274 2.17 2.41 -18.84
C PHE A 274 2.25 3.84 -19.38
N GLY A 275 1.83 4.82 -18.57
CA GLY A 275 1.79 6.25 -18.89
C GLY A 275 0.54 6.68 -19.65
N HIS A 276 -0.23 5.73 -20.20
CA HIS A 276 -1.46 5.98 -20.93
C HIS A 276 -2.67 5.52 -20.12
N HIS A 277 -3.06 4.24 -20.22
CA HIS A 277 -4.18 3.68 -19.46
C HIS A 277 -3.77 3.32 -18.03
N THR A 278 -2.51 2.99 -17.79
CA THR A 278 -1.98 2.67 -16.46
C THR A 278 -1.07 3.79 -15.99
N ARG A 279 -1.57 4.61 -15.07
CA ARG A 279 -0.95 5.80 -14.50
C ARG A 279 -0.79 5.73 -12.98
N MET A 280 -1.65 4.98 -12.29
CA MET A 280 -1.60 4.83 -10.82
C MET A 280 -1.38 3.38 -10.42
N ILE A 281 -0.23 3.11 -9.78
CA ILE A 281 0.15 1.76 -9.32
C ILE A 281 0.37 1.73 -7.81
N LEU A 282 -0.08 0.67 -7.14
CA LEU A 282 0.39 0.31 -5.80
C LEU A 282 1.47 -0.79 -5.92
N ASP A 283 2.68 -0.53 -5.46
CA ASP A 283 3.79 -1.51 -5.42
C ASP A 283 3.97 -2.04 -4.00
N VAL A 284 3.52 -3.27 -3.78
CA VAL A 284 3.51 -3.95 -2.48
C VAL A 284 4.82 -4.67 -2.28
N GLY A 285 5.52 -4.38 -1.18
CA GLY A 285 6.83 -4.96 -0.87
C GLY A 285 7.92 -4.43 -1.81
N CYS A 286 7.99 -3.10 -1.96
CA CYS A 286 8.78 -2.42 -2.99
C CYS A 286 10.30 -2.67 -2.96
N GLY A 287 10.86 -3.26 -1.89
CA GLY A 287 12.28 -3.55 -1.79
C GLY A 287 13.11 -2.26 -1.84
N VAL A 288 14.02 -2.16 -2.81
CA VAL A 288 14.79 -0.93 -3.06
C VAL A 288 14.04 0.08 -3.96
N ALA A 289 12.77 -0.17 -4.29
CA ALA A 289 11.90 0.63 -5.16
C ALA A 289 12.27 0.65 -6.65
N SER A 290 12.93 -0.41 -7.16
CA SER A 290 13.28 -0.49 -8.59
C SER A 290 12.04 -0.50 -9.50
N PHE A 291 10.98 -1.25 -9.15
CA PHE A 291 9.75 -1.25 -9.94
C PHE A 291 9.12 0.16 -10.00
N GLY A 292 8.94 0.81 -8.83
CA GLY A 292 8.39 2.16 -8.76
C GLY A 292 9.24 3.21 -9.50
N ALA A 293 10.56 3.19 -9.34
CA ALA A 293 11.44 4.15 -10.00
C ALA A 293 11.42 3.99 -11.54
N TYR A 294 11.44 2.76 -12.05
CA TYR A 294 11.35 2.53 -13.50
C TYR A 294 9.95 2.79 -14.06
N SER A 295 8.90 2.58 -13.25
CA SER A 295 7.53 2.97 -13.62
C SER A 295 7.38 4.49 -13.74
N LEU A 296 8.00 5.26 -12.83
CA LEU A 296 8.03 6.72 -12.90
C LEU A 296 8.71 7.23 -14.17
N SER A 297 9.74 6.52 -14.66
CA SER A 297 10.39 6.81 -15.95
C SER A 297 9.46 6.61 -17.16
N ARG A 298 8.33 5.92 -16.97
CA ARG A 298 7.29 5.67 -17.99
C ARG A 298 6.02 6.50 -17.74
N ASN A 299 6.13 7.62 -17.02
CA ASN A 299 5.02 8.51 -16.64
C ASN A 299 3.92 7.80 -15.82
N VAL A 300 4.33 6.89 -14.94
CA VAL A 300 3.42 6.19 -14.02
C VAL A 300 3.74 6.57 -12.59
N MET A 301 2.75 7.07 -11.87
CA MET A 301 2.87 7.34 -10.45
C MET A 301 2.67 6.04 -9.67
N THR A 302 3.74 5.59 -9.02
CA THR A 302 3.73 4.40 -8.18
C THR A 302 3.77 4.80 -6.72
N MET A 303 2.78 4.36 -5.96
CA MET A 303 2.79 4.39 -4.51
C MET A 303 3.41 3.09 -4.00
N SER A 304 4.59 3.17 -3.41
CA SER A 304 5.31 2.02 -2.88
C SER A 304 5.02 1.81 -1.40
N ILE A 305 4.69 0.58 -1.00
CA ILE A 305 4.51 0.24 0.41
C ILE A 305 5.35 -0.95 0.84
N ALA A 306 5.82 -0.91 2.08
CA ALA A 306 6.54 -1.99 2.73
C ALA A 306 6.43 -1.82 4.26
N PRO A 307 6.42 -2.91 5.04
CA PRO A 307 6.52 -2.81 6.49
C PRO A 307 7.92 -2.33 6.90
N LYS A 308 8.02 -1.78 8.11
CA LYS A 308 9.33 -1.61 8.76
C LYS A 308 9.79 -2.98 9.28
N ASP A 309 10.60 -3.67 8.49
CA ASP A 309 11.12 -5.00 8.83
C ASP A 309 12.62 -4.99 9.15
N VAL A 310 13.20 -6.19 9.32
CA VAL A 310 14.62 -6.39 9.62
C VAL A 310 15.56 -5.94 8.50
N HIS A 311 15.04 -5.62 7.32
CA HIS A 311 15.81 -5.17 6.16
C HIS A 311 15.90 -3.64 6.07
N GLU A 312 15.83 -2.94 7.21
CA GLU A 312 16.16 -1.53 7.45
C GLU A 312 15.84 -0.55 6.29
N ASN A 313 14.78 0.24 6.47
CA ASN A 313 14.46 1.46 5.73
C ASN A 313 14.31 1.33 4.19
N GLN A 314 13.67 0.24 3.71
CA GLN A 314 13.22 0.08 2.32
C GLN A 314 12.46 1.30 1.77
N ILE A 315 11.57 1.88 2.59
CA ILE A 315 10.80 3.08 2.26
C ILE A 315 11.71 4.30 2.11
N GLN A 316 12.76 4.44 2.92
CA GLN A 316 13.70 5.56 2.77
C GLN A 316 14.42 5.48 1.42
N PHE A 317 14.82 4.29 0.97
CA PHE A 317 15.37 4.15 -0.38
C PHE A 317 14.38 4.60 -1.46
N ALA A 318 13.11 4.25 -1.34
CA ALA A 318 12.08 4.71 -2.28
C ALA A 318 12.01 6.24 -2.32
N LEU A 319 11.94 6.88 -1.16
CA LEU A 319 11.85 8.34 -1.03
C LEU A 319 13.11 9.04 -1.57
N GLU A 320 14.30 8.57 -1.22
CA GLU A 320 15.57 9.11 -1.74
C GLU A 320 15.71 8.94 -3.26
N ARG A 321 15.04 7.93 -3.83
CA ARG A 321 14.96 7.70 -5.28
C ARG A 321 13.87 8.52 -5.99
N GLY A 322 13.12 9.35 -5.25
CA GLY A 322 12.02 10.17 -5.78
C GLY A 322 10.70 9.43 -5.99
N VAL A 323 10.55 8.21 -5.44
CA VAL A 323 9.33 7.39 -5.55
C VAL A 323 8.42 7.67 -4.36
N PRO A 324 7.13 8.03 -4.57
CA PRO A 324 6.15 8.11 -3.49
C PRO A 324 6.06 6.80 -2.71
N ALA A 325 6.22 6.87 -1.39
CA ALA A 325 6.27 5.66 -0.59
C ALA A 325 5.75 5.87 0.84
N MET A 326 5.18 4.82 1.42
CA MET A 326 4.63 4.83 2.77
C MET A 326 4.97 3.53 3.50
N VAL A 327 5.23 3.62 4.80
CA VAL A 327 5.33 2.42 5.62
C VAL A 327 3.93 1.90 5.90
N ALA A 328 3.60 0.74 5.35
CA ALA A 328 2.32 0.08 5.52
C ALA A 328 2.47 -1.44 5.33
N ALA A 329 1.55 -2.20 5.91
CA ALA A 329 1.57 -3.66 5.88
C ALA A 329 0.18 -4.21 5.58
N PHE A 330 0.10 -5.21 4.71
CA PHE A 330 -1.09 -6.06 4.60
C PHE A 330 -1.14 -6.99 5.83
N ALA A 331 -1.90 -6.57 6.84
CA ALA A 331 -2.01 -7.24 8.13
C ALA A 331 -3.50 -7.49 8.46
N THR A 332 -4.04 -6.83 9.47
CA THR A 332 -5.41 -7.00 9.98
C THR A 332 -6.31 -5.82 9.71
N HIS A 333 -5.75 -4.64 9.42
CA HIS A 333 -6.50 -3.43 9.04
C HIS A 333 -6.51 -3.17 7.53
N ARG A 334 -7.56 -2.47 7.05
CA ARG A 334 -7.60 -1.90 5.69
C ARG A 334 -6.46 -0.91 5.51
N LEU A 335 -5.93 -0.84 4.29
CA LEU A 335 -4.98 0.20 3.92
C LEU A 335 -5.70 1.54 3.74
N LEU A 336 -4.96 2.62 4.01
CA LEU A 336 -5.47 4.01 4.01
C LEU A 336 -5.67 4.58 2.61
N TYR A 337 -6.15 3.76 1.68
CA TYR A 337 -6.47 4.14 0.31
C TYR A 337 -7.96 3.98 0.06
N PRO A 338 -8.59 4.89 -0.71
CA PRO A 338 -9.99 4.76 -1.07
C PRO A 338 -10.21 3.54 -1.96
N SER A 339 -11.46 3.13 -2.11
CA SER A 339 -11.81 2.10 -3.07
C SER A 339 -11.47 2.54 -4.49
N GLN A 340 -11.09 1.59 -5.35
CA GLN A 340 -10.79 1.83 -6.77
C GLN A 340 -9.67 2.86 -7.05
N ALA A 341 -8.75 3.07 -6.10
CA ALA A 341 -7.65 4.02 -6.21
C ALA A 341 -6.59 3.66 -7.26
N PHE A 342 -6.38 2.37 -7.55
CA PHE A 342 -5.26 1.92 -8.38
C PHE A 342 -5.71 1.16 -9.62
N GLU A 343 -5.02 1.37 -10.74
CA GLU A 343 -5.28 0.68 -12.02
C GLU A 343 -4.51 -0.63 -12.11
N LEU A 344 -3.37 -0.69 -11.42
CA LEU A 344 -2.60 -1.91 -11.25
C LEU A 344 -2.08 -2.00 -9.82
N ILE A 345 -2.16 -3.19 -9.23
CA ILE A 345 -1.52 -3.52 -7.96
C ILE A 345 -0.46 -4.58 -8.24
N HIS A 346 0.79 -4.27 -7.89
CA HIS A 346 1.94 -5.11 -8.15
C HIS A 346 2.47 -5.69 -6.85
N CYS A 347 2.81 -6.98 -6.86
CA CYS A 347 3.59 -7.61 -5.80
C CYS A 347 4.66 -8.51 -6.43
N SER A 348 5.92 -8.22 -6.12
CA SER A 348 7.06 -9.07 -6.51
C SER A 348 7.78 -9.54 -5.26
N ARG A 349 7.67 -10.84 -4.93
CA ARG A 349 8.22 -11.42 -3.69
C ARG A 349 7.89 -10.62 -2.43
N CYS A 350 6.68 -10.06 -2.35
CA CYS A 350 6.25 -9.18 -1.26
C CYS A 350 6.05 -9.90 0.10
N ARG A 351 6.27 -11.23 0.17
CA ARG A 351 6.09 -12.08 1.37
C ARG A 351 4.70 -12.01 2.00
N ILE A 352 3.70 -11.59 1.23
CA ILE A 352 2.31 -11.61 1.64
C ILE A 352 1.74 -13.00 1.33
N ASN A 353 1.14 -13.64 2.33
CA ASN A 353 0.33 -14.82 2.09
C ASN A 353 -1.08 -14.38 1.69
N TRP A 354 -1.31 -14.28 0.38
CA TRP A 354 -2.57 -13.83 -0.20
C TRP A 354 -3.75 -14.77 0.08
N THR A 355 -3.48 -16.04 0.37
CA THR A 355 -4.52 -17.06 0.60
C THR A 355 -4.93 -17.20 2.06
N ARG A 356 -4.21 -16.55 2.98
CA ARG A 356 -4.53 -16.64 4.41
C ARG A 356 -5.93 -16.12 4.71
N ASP A 357 -6.50 -16.64 5.81
CA ASP A 357 -7.80 -16.20 6.34
C ASP A 357 -8.84 -16.08 5.21
N ASP A 358 -9.02 -17.15 4.45
CA ASP A 358 -10.04 -17.23 3.40
C ASP A 358 -9.88 -16.18 2.29
N GLY A 359 -8.66 -15.70 2.05
CA GLY A 359 -8.37 -14.70 1.02
C GLY A 359 -8.73 -13.27 1.40
N ILE A 360 -8.85 -12.94 2.69
CA ILE A 360 -9.21 -11.59 3.16
C ILE A 360 -8.31 -10.48 2.59
N LEU A 361 -7.03 -10.77 2.35
CA LEU A 361 -6.11 -9.77 1.76
C LEU A 361 -6.38 -9.54 0.27
N LEU A 362 -6.87 -10.55 -0.44
CA LEU A 362 -7.31 -10.38 -1.83
C LEU A 362 -8.59 -9.54 -1.88
N LEU A 363 -9.44 -9.57 -0.86
CA LEU A 363 -10.57 -8.64 -0.75
C LEU A 363 -10.10 -7.19 -0.60
N GLU A 364 -9.06 -6.95 0.20
CA GLU A 364 -8.49 -5.61 0.33
C GLU A 364 -7.85 -5.12 -0.99
N VAL A 365 -7.15 -6.00 -1.71
CA VAL A 365 -6.69 -5.69 -3.08
C VAL A 365 -7.89 -5.42 -4.00
N ASN A 366 -8.94 -6.23 -3.94
CA ASN A 366 -10.16 -6.04 -4.73
C ASN A 366 -10.83 -4.69 -4.44
N ARG A 367 -10.88 -4.26 -3.18
CA ARG A 367 -11.44 -2.96 -2.78
C ARG A 367 -10.69 -1.81 -3.44
N MET A 368 -9.36 -1.81 -3.34
CA MET A 368 -8.51 -0.72 -3.86
C MET A 368 -8.30 -0.76 -5.38
N LEU A 369 -8.44 -1.92 -6.01
CA LEU A 369 -8.25 -2.06 -7.46
C LEU A 369 -9.48 -1.51 -8.22
N ARG A 370 -9.22 -0.67 -9.21
CA ARG A 370 -10.27 -0.11 -10.09
C ARG A 370 -10.98 -1.21 -10.86
N ALA A 371 -12.26 -1.03 -11.15
CA ALA A 371 -13.01 -1.94 -12.02
C ALA A 371 -12.28 -2.11 -13.37
N GLY A 372 -12.03 -3.36 -13.79
CA GLY A 372 -11.24 -3.65 -14.99
C GLY A 372 -9.71 -3.58 -14.83
N GLY A 373 -9.21 -3.17 -13.65
CA GLY A 373 -7.79 -3.06 -13.32
C GLY A 373 -7.10 -4.42 -13.13
N TYR A 374 -5.78 -4.38 -12.93
CA TYR A 374 -4.93 -5.57 -12.95
C TYR A 374 -4.22 -5.84 -11.61
N PHE A 375 -4.14 -7.10 -11.24
CA PHE A 375 -3.26 -7.56 -10.16
C PHE A 375 -2.12 -8.37 -10.77
N ALA A 376 -0.88 -7.86 -10.65
CA ALA A 376 0.32 -8.51 -11.16
C ALA A 376 1.14 -9.09 -10.01
N TRP A 377 1.24 -10.41 -9.97
CA TRP A 377 1.96 -11.13 -8.92
C TRP A 377 3.14 -11.89 -9.51
N ALA A 378 4.35 -11.46 -9.14
CA ALA A 378 5.60 -12.17 -9.37
C ALA A 378 5.95 -12.98 -8.11
N ALA A 379 5.42 -14.20 -8.06
CA ALA A 379 5.68 -15.14 -6.98
C ALA A 379 7.09 -15.74 -7.10
N GLN A 380 7.62 -16.30 -6.00
CA GLN A 380 8.74 -17.24 -6.14
C GLN A 380 8.32 -18.37 -7.09
N PRO A 381 9.22 -18.92 -7.93
CA PRO A 381 8.83 -19.91 -8.91
C PRO A 381 8.16 -21.08 -8.18
N VAL A 382 6.83 -21.17 -8.33
CA VAL A 382 6.00 -22.29 -7.84
C VAL A 382 6.51 -23.63 -8.38
N TYR A 383 7.27 -23.57 -9.48
CA TYR A 383 7.87 -24.70 -10.20
C TYR A 383 9.08 -25.37 -9.51
N LYS A 384 9.34 -25.11 -8.23
CA LYS A 384 10.36 -25.88 -7.49
C LYS A 384 9.87 -27.28 -7.03
N HIS A 385 8.70 -27.73 -7.48
CA HIS A 385 8.07 -28.99 -7.04
C HIS A 385 7.96 -29.08 -5.51
N GLU A 386 7.81 -27.93 -4.86
CA GLU A 386 7.50 -27.86 -3.46
C GLU A 386 5.98 -27.89 -3.35
N GLN A 387 5.44 -28.99 -2.80
CA GLN A 387 4.01 -29.22 -2.67
C GLN A 387 3.26 -28.02 -2.07
N VAL A 388 3.88 -27.36 -1.09
CA VAL A 388 3.34 -26.14 -0.43
C VAL A 388 3.09 -25.01 -1.44
N LEU A 389 3.96 -24.82 -2.42
CA LEU A 389 3.81 -23.77 -3.43
C LEU A 389 2.71 -24.11 -4.44
N GLU A 390 2.57 -25.40 -4.79
CA GLU A 390 1.51 -25.88 -5.69
C GLU A 390 0.13 -25.74 -5.03
N GLU A 391 0.02 -26.09 -3.75
CA GLU A 391 -1.17 -25.88 -2.92
C GLU A 391 -1.54 -24.40 -2.84
N GLN A 392 -0.56 -23.53 -2.54
CA GLN A 392 -0.79 -22.09 -2.51
C GLN A 392 -1.27 -21.56 -3.87
N TRP A 393 -0.71 -22.05 -4.98
CA TRP A 393 -1.13 -21.65 -6.31
C TRP A 393 -2.57 -22.11 -6.63
N ALA A 394 -2.93 -23.34 -6.28
CA ALA A 394 -4.28 -23.85 -6.46
C ALA A 394 -5.30 -23.06 -5.63
N GLU A 395 -4.96 -22.72 -4.40
CA GLU A 395 -5.78 -21.90 -3.51
C GLU A 395 -5.93 -20.46 -4.04
N MET A 396 -4.85 -19.85 -4.53
CA MET A 396 -4.90 -18.56 -5.21
C MET A 396 -5.85 -18.57 -6.41
N LEU A 397 -5.79 -19.59 -7.26
CA LEU A 397 -6.71 -19.73 -8.39
C LEU A 397 -8.15 -19.86 -7.93
N ASN A 398 -8.41 -20.66 -6.90
CA ASN A 398 -9.75 -20.87 -6.35
C ASN A 398 -10.34 -19.55 -5.81
N LEU A 399 -9.60 -18.87 -4.93
CA LEU A 399 -10.02 -17.61 -4.33
C LEU A 399 -10.23 -16.51 -5.39
N THR A 400 -9.30 -16.35 -6.33
CA THR A 400 -9.44 -15.35 -7.39
C THR A 400 -10.62 -15.66 -8.33
N THR A 401 -10.91 -16.94 -8.59
CA THR A 401 -12.10 -17.35 -9.36
C THR A 401 -13.38 -17.00 -8.60
N HIS A 402 -13.43 -17.21 -7.28
CA HIS A 402 -14.56 -16.77 -6.46
C HIS A 402 -14.67 -15.25 -6.34
N LEU A 403 -13.57 -14.50 -6.47
CA LEU A 403 -13.61 -13.05 -6.63
C LEU A 403 -14.03 -12.62 -8.05
N CYS A 404 -14.32 -13.58 -8.93
CA CYS A 404 -14.63 -13.38 -10.34
C CYS A 404 -13.49 -12.76 -11.15
N TRP A 405 -12.26 -12.82 -10.65
CA TRP A 405 -11.10 -12.32 -11.37
C TRP A 405 -10.71 -13.29 -12.48
N GLU A 406 -10.35 -12.74 -13.62
CA GLU A 406 -9.88 -13.50 -14.78
C GLU A 406 -8.35 -13.57 -14.75
N LEU A 407 -7.76 -14.78 -14.75
CA LEU A 407 -6.32 -14.93 -15.01
C LEU A 407 -6.05 -14.68 -16.50
N VAL A 408 -5.68 -13.45 -16.85
CA VAL A 408 -5.49 -13.05 -18.25
C VAL A 408 -4.18 -13.55 -18.85
N LYS A 409 -3.12 -13.64 -18.04
CA LYS A 409 -1.83 -14.14 -18.51
C LYS A 409 -1.00 -14.73 -17.38
N LYS A 410 -0.26 -15.79 -17.70
CA LYS A 410 0.79 -16.36 -16.86
C LYS A 410 2.00 -16.65 -17.73
N GLU A 411 3.15 -16.10 -17.38
CA GLU A 411 4.39 -16.30 -18.11
C GLU A 411 5.58 -16.34 -17.16
N GLY A 412 6.31 -17.46 -17.16
CA GLY A 412 7.35 -17.70 -16.17
C GLY A 412 6.80 -17.59 -14.75
N TYR A 413 7.37 -16.68 -13.96
CA TYR A 413 7.02 -16.41 -12.56
C TYR A 413 5.99 -15.28 -12.38
N ILE A 414 5.53 -14.64 -13.47
CA ILE A 414 4.56 -13.55 -13.44
C ILE A 414 3.18 -14.12 -13.77
N ALA A 415 2.20 -13.82 -12.92
CA ALA A 415 0.79 -14.06 -13.17
C ALA A 415 0.02 -12.74 -13.06
N ILE A 416 -0.88 -12.50 -14.00
CA ILE A 416 -1.66 -11.27 -14.10
C ILE A 416 -3.14 -11.62 -14.14
N TRP A 417 -3.88 -11.09 -13.18
CA TRP A 417 -5.34 -11.16 -13.12
C TRP A 417 -5.96 -9.83 -13.50
N ARG A 418 -7.19 -9.89 -14.02
CA ARG A 418 -8.04 -8.73 -14.26
C ARG A 418 -9.28 -8.80 -13.37
N LYS A 419 -9.54 -7.72 -12.64
CA LYS A 419 -10.78 -7.54 -11.88
C LYS A 419 -11.96 -7.26 -12.84
N PRO A 420 -13.15 -7.82 -12.60
CA PRO A 420 -14.36 -7.48 -13.36
C PRO A 420 -14.65 -5.98 -13.44
N ARG A 421 -15.36 -5.57 -14.50
CA ARG A 421 -15.83 -4.19 -14.66
C ARG A 421 -17.10 -3.88 -13.85
N ASN A 422 -17.78 -4.91 -13.36
CA ASN A 422 -19.00 -4.79 -12.56
C ASN A 422 -19.06 -5.92 -11.52
N ASN A 423 -19.92 -5.74 -10.52
CA ASN A 423 -20.07 -6.71 -9.43
C ASN A 423 -21.11 -7.80 -9.73
N GLY A 424 -21.59 -7.95 -10.97
CA GLY A 424 -22.67 -8.89 -11.30
C GLY A 424 -22.35 -10.33 -10.89
N CYS A 425 -21.15 -10.81 -11.22
CA CYS A 425 -20.67 -12.13 -10.82
C CYS A 425 -20.45 -12.22 -9.29
N TYR A 426 -19.96 -11.15 -8.68
CA TYR A 426 -19.65 -11.14 -7.25
C TYR A 426 -20.92 -11.20 -6.39
N LEU A 427 -21.97 -10.50 -6.80
CA LEU A 427 -23.29 -10.48 -6.14
C LEU A 427 -24.12 -11.74 -6.39
N SER A 428 -23.82 -12.50 -7.44
CA SER A 428 -24.54 -13.74 -7.77
C SER A 428 -23.96 -14.99 -7.10
N ARG A 429 -23.01 -14.84 -6.18
CA ARG A 429 -22.36 -15.96 -5.49
C ARG A 429 -23.29 -16.62 -4.49
N ASP A 430 -23.14 -17.93 -4.34
CA ASP A 430 -23.90 -18.71 -3.37
C ASP A 430 -23.62 -18.26 -1.92
N THR A 431 -24.63 -18.41 -1.06
CA THR A 431 -24.51 -18.13 0.38
C THR A 431 -23.40 -18.99 1.00
N GLY A 432 -22.47 -18.36 1.74
CA GLY A 432 -21.33 -19.05 2.34
C GLY A 432 -20.12 -19.22 1.41
N ALA A 433 -20.13 -18.61 0.22
CA ALA A 433 -18.96 -18.59 -0.65
C ALA A 433 -17.78 -17.83 -0.01
N ILE A 434 -16.56 -18.29 -0.33
CA ILE A 434 -15.29 -17.78 0.20
C ILE A 434 -14.54 -17.01 -0.91
N PRO A 435 -14.01 -15.79 -0.69
CA PRO A 435 -14.05 -15.00 0.55
C PRO A 435 -15.46 -14.44 0.85
N PRO A 436 -15.87 -14.26 2.12
CA PRO A 436 -17.22 -13.79 2.44
C PRO A 436 -17.52 -12.40 1.84
N LEU A 437 -18.81 -12.14 1.58
CA LEU A 437 -19.26 -10.81 1.19
C LEU A 437 -19.16 -9.84 2.38
N CYS A 438 -18.78 -8.59 2.11
CA CYS A 438 -18.90 -7.51 3.07
C CYS A 438 -20.39 -7.24 3.38
N ASP A 439 -20.66 -6.73 4.58
CA ASP A 439 -22.03 -6.34 4.95
C ASP A 439 -22.55 -5.24 3.99
N PRO A 440 -23.87 -5.21 3.69
CA PRO A 440 -24.44 -4.19 2.79
C PRO A 440 -24.21 -2.75 3.25
N ASP A 441 -24.06 -2.54 4.56
CA ASP A 441 -23.82 -1.25 5.19
C ASP A 441 -22.31 -0.91 5.29
N ASP A 442 -21.42 -1.80 4.83
CA ASP A 442 -19.97 -1.56 4.80
C ASP A 442 -19.63 -0.55 3.70
N ASP A 443 -19.17 0.63 4.11
CA ASP A 443 -18.67 1.64 3.19
C ASP A 443 -17.24 1.26 2.74
N PRO A 444 -17.01 1.00 1.43
CA PRO A 444 -15.72 0.59 0.92
C PRO A 444 -14.67 1.71 0.93
N ASP A 445 -15.07 2.97 1.12
CA ASP A 445 -14.16 4.11 1.28
C ASP A 445 -13.83 4.39 2.76
N ASN A 446 -14.58 3.82 3.70
CA ASN A 446 -14.23 3.85 5.11
C ASN A 446 -13.08 2.89 5.39
N VAL A 447 -12.02 3.46 5.97
CA VAL A 447 -10.78 2.77 6.33
C VAL A 447 -10.74 2.36 7.81
N TRP A 448 -11.71 2.79 8.62
CA TRP A 448 -11.82 2.53 10.07
C TRP A 448 -13.26 2.32 10.51
#